data_AF-A0A6S7IIQ9-F1
#
_entry.id   AF-A0A6S7IIQ9-F1
#
_cell.length_a   1.000
_cell.length_b   1.000
_cell.length_c   1.000
_cell.angle_alpha   90.00
_cell.angle_beta   90.00
_cell.angle_gamma   90.00
#
_symmetry.space_group_name_H-M   'P 1'
#
loop_
_entity.id
_entity.type
_entity.pdbx_description
1 polymer ?
#
loop_
_entity_poly.entity_id
_entity_poly.type
_entity_poly.pdbx_seq_one_letter_code
_entity_poly.pdbx_strand_id
1 'polypeptide(L)'
;MAAKALSFTEVVEQVADNAEDVYQNYADKYLSGPEEERIESETENTQSAAYALQAALKSSTLPEFIEPNCYISSNRKAAVISFTSLKSVINLFTIICGYTEMEVRKYCSRSLKSKGNAELIVNKVKDFAFIYKYKKGQFIISFNFGIWNPNGFPQHT
;
A
#
# COMPACT_ATOMS: atom_id res chain seq x y z
N MET A 1 -7.16 5.85 30.47
CA MET A 1 -5.93 5.67 29.65
C MET A 1 -6.18 6.40 28.34
N ALA A 2 -5.43 7.46 28.05
CA ALA A 2 -5.55 8.16 26.78
C ALA A 2 -4.90 7.31 25.68
N ALA A 3 -5.64 6.97 24.64
CA ALA A 3 -5.08 6.33 23.46
C ALA A 3 -4.07 7.30 22.82
N LYS A 4 -2.81 6.89 22.72
CA LYS A 4 -1.76 7.67 22.05
C LYS A 4 -2.09 7.68 20.57
N ALA A 5 -2.36 8.86 20.00
CA ALA A 5 -2.62 9.01 18.58
C ALA A 5 -1.34 8.66 17.80
N LEU A 6 -1.40 7.64 16.95
CA LEU A 6 -0.32 7.29 16.03
C LEU A 6 -0.21 8.36 14.94
N SER A 7 1.01 8.77 14.63
CA SER A 7 1.36 9.60 13.49
C SER A 7 1.12 8.83 12.17
N PHE A 8 0.99 9.55 11.06
CA PHE A 8 0.81 8.91 9.75
C PHE A 8 1.99 8.01 9.38
N THR A 9 3.21 8.39 9.78
CA THR A 9 4.41 7.55 9.66
C THR A 9 4.26 6.28 10.47
N GLU A 10 3.80 6.36 11.73
CA GLU A 10 3.54 5.16 12.54
C GLU A 10 2.40 4.29 11.96
N VAL A 11 1.39 4.85 11.28
CA VAL A 11 0.37 4.06 10.56
C VAL A 11 0.96 3.37 9.33
N VAL A 12 1.85 4.05 8.61
CA VAL A 12 2.53 3.51 7.42
C VAL A 12 3.57 2.45 7.82
N GLU A 13 4.32 2.68 8.89
CA GLU A 13 5.24 1.72 9.50
C GLU A 13 4.46 0.54 10.07
N GLN A 14 3.33 0.76 10.75
CA GLN A 14 2.47 -0.32 11.23
C GLN A 14 1.83 -1.09 10.08
N VAL A 15 1.57 -0.48 8.92
CA VAL A 15 1.14 -1.19 7.70
C VAL A 15 2.30 -1.99 7.10
N ALA A 16 3.52 -1.44 7.09
CA ALA A 16 4.72 -2.14 6.62
C ALA A 16 5.10 -3.31 7.54
N ASP A 17 4.95 -3.15 8.85
CA ASP A 17 5.15 -4.16 9.88
C ASP A 17 4.01 -5.18 9.88
N ASN A 18 2.76 -4.74 9.71
CA ASN A 18 1.63 -5.66 9.53
C ASN A 18 1.75 -6.42 8.20
N ALA A 19 2.38 -5.85 7.16
CA ALA A 19 2.70 -6.62 5.98
C ALA A 19 3.60 -7.81 6.33
N GLU A 20 4.55 -7.70 7.29
CA GLU A 20 5.38 -8.83 7.75
C GLU A 20 4.53 -10.02 8.25
N ASP A 21 3.52 -9.74 9.07
CA ASP A 21 2.57 -10.72 9.62
C ASP A 21 1.58 -11.22 8.57
N VAL A 22 1.14 -10.35 7.65
CA VAL A 22 0.27 -10.79 6.57
C VAL A 22 1.05 -11.62 5.54
N TYR A 23 2.30 -11.30 5.23
CA TYR A 23 3.18 -12.14 4.40
C TYR A 23 3.39 -13.54 4.99
N GLN A 24 3.54 -13.69 6.31
CA GLN A 24 3.64 -15.00 6.95
C GLN A 24 2.29 -15.74 6.86
N ASN A 25 1.18 -15.06 7.16
CA ASN A 25 -0.16 -15.63 6.98
C ASN A 25 -0.45 -15.97 5.50
N TYR A 26 0.08 -15.23 4.54
CA TYR A 26 -0.07 -15.46 3.10
C TYR A 26 0.76 -16.66 2.64
N ALA A 27 2.00 -16.79 3.12
CA ALA A 27 2.87 -17.93 2.83
C ALA A 27 2.27 -19.27 3.30
N ASP A 28 1.55 -19.23 4.43
CA ASP A 28 0.85 -20.36 5.03
C ASP A 28 -0.51 -20.67 4.37
N LYS A 29 -1.22 -19.64 3.88
CA LYS A 29 -2.58 -19.78 3.34
C LYS A 29 -2.64 -20.01 1.82
N TYR A 30 -1.59 -19.66 1.07
CA TYR A 30 -1.63 -19.69 -0.40
C TYR A 30 -1.09 -20.97 -1.06
N LEU A 31 -2.06 -21.90 -1.18
CA LEU A 31 -2.22 -22.93 -2.21
C LEU A 31 -3.25 -22.49 -3.29
N SER A 32 -3.68 -21.22 -3.39
CA SER A 32 -4.93 -20.85 -4.11
C SER A 32 -5.02 -19.54 -4.93
N GLY A 33 -3.94 -18.87 -5.37
CA GLY A 33 -4.00 -17.74 -6.34
C GLY A 33 -3.68 -16.32 -5.81
N PRO A 34 -3.94 -15.22 -6.56
CA PRO A 34 -3.71 -13.86 -6.06
C PRO A 34 -4.87 -13.36 -5.16
N GLU A 35 -4.65 -13.25 -3.85
CA GLU A 35 -5.54 -12.54 -2.91
C GLU A 35 -5.24 -11.03 -2.88
N GLU A 36 -6.29 -10.22 -2.95
CA GLU A 36 -6.26 -8.79 -2.62
C GLU A 36 -6.14 -8.66 -1.10
N GLU A 37 -5.13 -7.94 -0.65
CA GLU A 37 -4.90 -7.73 0.77
C GLU A 37 -5.46 -6.38 1.22
N ARG A 38 -6.02 -6.31 2.43
CA ARG A 38 -6.57 -5.08 3.02
C ARG A 38 -6.13 -4.95 4.47
N ILE A 39 -5.34 -3.92 4.75
CA ILE A 39 -4.96 -3.55 6.12
C ILE A 39 -5.87 -2.41 6.57
N GLU A 40 -6.61 -2.59 7.67
CA GLU A 40 -7.48 -1.57 8.27
C GLU A 40 -6.85 -0.99 9.54
N SER A 41 -6.87 0.34 9.70
CA SER A 41 -6.48 1.02 10.94
C SER A 41 -7.59 1.98 11.41
N GLU A 42 -7.82 2.03 12.71
CA GLU A 42 -8.84 2.88 13.36
C GLU A 42 -8.14 3.84 14.34
N THR A 43 -7.91 5.09 13.92
CA THR A 43 -7.44 6.15 14.83
C THR A 43 -8.06 7.51 14.47
N GLU A 44 -8.36 8.35 15.47
CA GLU A 44 -8.96 9.69 15.28
C GLU A 44 -8.07 10.64 14.43
N ASN A 45 -6.76 10.40 14.35
CA ASN A 45 -5.83 11.22 13.57
C ASN A 45 -5.76 10.85 12.08
N THR A 46 -6.37 9.74 11.66
CA THR A 46 -6.36 9.28 10.26
C THR A 46 -7.11 10.21 9.30
N GLN A 47 -8.12 10.95 9.78
CA GLN A 47 -8.90 11.85 8.94
C GLN A 47 -8.06 13.00 8.39
N SER A 48 -7.37 13.71 9.28
CA SER A 48 -6.52 14.85 8.93
C SER A 48 -5.36 14.42 8.04
N ALA A 49 -4.76 13.26 8.32
CA ALA A 49 -3.69 12.69 7.51
C ALA A 49 -4.17 12.32 6.10
N ALA A 50 -5.33 11.67 5.98
CA ALA A 50 -5.90 11.30 4.69
C ALA A 50 -6.22 12.55 3.83
N TYR A 51 -6.77 13.61 4.44
CA TYR A 51 -7.01 14.87 3.74
C TYR A 51 -5.71 15.58 3.33
N ALA A 52 -4.72 15.62 4.22
CA ALA A 52 -3.42 16.22 3.93
C ALA A 52 -2.72 15.50 2.77
N LEU A 53 -2.70 14.16 2.79
CA LEU A 53 -2.16 13.35 1.70
C LEU A 53 -2.90 13.61 0.39
N GLN A 54 -4.24 13.63 0.43
CA GLN A 54 -5.04 13.90 -0.75
C GLN A 54 -4.76 15.29 -1.33
N ALA A 55 -4.66 16.31 -0.48
CA ALA A 55 -4.36 17.68 -0.90
C ALA A 55 -2.95 17.78 -1.50
N ALA A 56 -1.95 17.17 -0.86
CA ALA A 56 -0.57 17.17 -1.32
C ALA A 56 -0.40 16.46 -2.68
N LEU A 57 -1.08 15.34 -2.90
CA LEU A 57 -1.02 14.64 -4.17
C LEU A 57 -1.78 15.39 -5.27
N LYS A 58 -2.94 15.99 -4.96
CA LYS A 58 -3.69 16.82 -5.92
C LYS A 58 -2.93 18.08 -6.36
N SER A 59 -2.09 18.64 -5.50
CA SER A 59 -1.26 19.81 -5.83
C SER A 59 0.10 19.43 -6.44
N SER A 60 0.44 18.15 -6.49
CA SER A 60 1.71 17.70 -7.02
C SER A 60 1.78 17.85 -8.54
N THR A 61 2.95 18.27 -9.04
CA THR A 61 3.27 18.30 -10.47
C THR A 61 4.14 17.11 -10.89
N LEU A 62 4.42 16.18 -9.98
CA LEU A 62 5.24 15.00 -10.26
C LEU A 62 4.47 14.05 -11.20
N PRO A 63 5.05 13.60 -12.32
CA PRO A 63 4.42 12.68 -13.27
C PRO A 63 3.91 11.38 -12.64
N GLU A 64 4.52 10.95 -11.53
CA GLU A 64 4.13 9.77 -10.78
C GLU A 64 2.81 9.94 -10.01
N PHE A 65 2.41 11.17 -9.69
CA PHE A 65 1.24 11.49 -8.87
C PHE A 65 0.09 12.13 -9.66
N ILE A 66 0.17 12.10 -10.98
CA ILE A 66 -0.88 12.53 -11.90
C ILE A 66 -1.37 11.35 -12.75
N GLU A 67 -2.52 11.52 -13.40
CA GLU A 67 -3.03 10.51 -14.34
C GLU A 67 -2.05 10.31 -15.51
N PRO A 68 -1.84 9.06 -15.97
CA PRO A 68 -2.60 7.85 -15.63
C PRO A 68 -2.01 7.03 -14.45
N ASN A 69 -0.97 7.52 -13.79
CA ASN A 69 -0.21 6.77 -12.77
C ASN A 69 -0.85 6.84 -11.37
N CYS A 70 -1.60 7.91 -11.10
CA CYS A 70 -2.30 8.15 -9.85
C CYS A 70 -3.71 8.70 -10.15
N TYR A 71 -4.71 8.15 -9.48
CA TYR A 71 -6.10 8.62 -9.53
C TYR A 71 -6.54 9.00 -8.12
N ILE A 72 -7.16 10.17 -8.00
CA ILE A 72 -7.64 10.67 -6.72
C ILE A 72 -9.12 11.01 -6.85
N SER A 73 -9.94 10.30 -6.08
CA SER A 73 -11.39 10.48 -6.11
C SER A 73 -11.96 10.54 -4.70
N SER A 74 -13.10 11.21 -4.54
CA SER A 74 -13.86 11.20 -3.30
C SER A 74 -15.35 11.29 -3.56
N ASN A 75 -16.13 10.71 -2.65
CA ASN A 75 -17.58 10.83 -2.64
C ASN A 75 -18.08 11.04 -1.20
N ARG A 76 -19.38 10.91 -0.94
CA ARG A 76 -19.92 11.08 0.43
C ARG A 76 -19.55 9.96 1.40
N LYS A 77 -19.01 8.84 0.92
CA LYS A 77 -18.71 7.63 1.71
C LYS A 77 -17.22 7.48 1.99
N ALA A 78 -16.36 7.78 1.02
CA ALA A 78 -14.91 7.61 1.15
C ALA A 78 -14.10 8.54 0.23
N ALA A 79 -12.84 8.75 0.61
CA ALA A 79 -11.76 9.23 -0.26
C ALA A 79 -10.90 8.05 -0.69
N VAL A 80 -10.45 8.07 -1.95
CA VAL A 80 -9.58 7.05 -2.53
C VAL A 80 -8.42 7.73 -3.25
N ILE A 81 -7.22 7.20 -3.04
CA ILE A 81 -6.02 7.50 -3.83
C ILE A 81 -5.55 6.15 -4.37
N SER A 82 -5.49 5.99 -5.68
CA SER A 82 -5.12 4.74 -6.35
C SER A 82 -3.92 4.97 -7.25
N PHE A 83 -2.95 4.06 -7.21
CA PHE A 83 -1.74 4.07 -8.00
C PHE A 83 -1.71 2.86 -8.95
N THR A 84 -1.38 3.11 -10.20
CA THR A 84 -1.31 2.08 -11.26
C THR A 84 0.12 1.79 -11.71
N SER A 85 1.11 2.35 -11.02
CA SER A 85 2.53 2.15 -11.28
C SER A 85 3.27 1.89 -9.98
N LEU A 86 4.07 0.83 -9.95
CA LEU A 86 4.96 0.52 -8.82
C LEU A 86 5.93 1.66 -8.53
N LYS A 87 6.39 2.38 -9.57
CA LYS A 87 7.27 3.54 -9.41
C LYS A 87 6.59 4.64 -8.56
N SER A 88 5.31 4.89 -8.79
CA SER A 88 4.56 5.89 -8.02
C SER A 88 4.42 5.51 -6.56
N VAL A 89 4.16 4.23 -6.31
CA VAL A 89 4.11 3.69 -4.94
C VAL A 89 5.46 3.86 -4.26
N ILE A 90 6.55 3.44 -4.90
CA ILE A 90 7.91 3.57 -4.35
C ILE A 90 8.23 5.04 -4.04
N ASN A 91 7.99 5.96 -4.97
CA ASN A 91 8.24 7.38 -4.78
C ASN A 91 7.44 7.95 -3.61
N LEU A 92 6.17 7.55 -3.47
CA LEU A 92 5.35 7.98 -2.35
C LEU A 92 5.96 7.53 -1.02
N PHE A 93 6.28 6.25 -0.88
CA PHE A 93 6.86 5.69 0.33
C PHE A 93 8.22 6.32 0.67
N THR A 94 9.06 6.57 -0.33
CA THR A 94 10.31 7.32 -0.14
C THR A 94 10.07 8.72 0.43
N ILE A 95 9.04 9.44 -0.04
CA ILE A 95 8.71 10.78 0.44
C ILE A 95 8.14 10.75 1.86
N ILE A 96 7.20 9.85 2.15
CA ILE A 96 6.47 9.87 3.43
C ILE A 96 7.23 9.19 4.57
N CYS A 97 8.06 8.17 4.27
CA CYS A 97 8.84 7.45 5.27
C CYS A 97 10.27 8.01 5.41
N GLY A 98 10.73 8.83 4.45
CA GLY A 98 12.12 9.28 4.40
C GLY A 98 13.12 8.16 4.07
N TYR A 99 12.64 7.03 3.55
CA TYR A 99 13.47 5.89 3.15
C TYR A 99 14.05 6.06 1.75
N THR A 100 15.21 5.47 1.51
CA THR A 100 15.78 5.35 0.17
C THR A 100 14.92 4.47 -0.72
N GLU A 101 15.03 4.66 -2.04
CA GLU A 101 14.33 3.81 -3.01
C GLU A 101 14.66 2.31 -2.82
N MET A 102 15.91 2.02 -2.46
CA MET A 102 16.39 0.64 -2.23
C MET A 102 15.70 0.00 -1.02
N GLU A 103 15.55 0.75 0.07
CA GLU A 103 14.84 0.28 1.27
C GLU A 103 13.37 0.03 0.97
N VAL A 104 12.70 0.95 0.29
CA VAL A 104 11.29 0.78 -0.11
C VAL A 104 11.12 -0.43 -1.02
N ARG A 105 12.00 -0.62 -2.01
CA ARG A 105 11.98 -1.80 -2.90
C ARG A 105 12.09 -3.10 -2.12
N LYS A 106 12.93 -3.12 -1.08
CA LYS A 106 13.07 -4.28 -0.19
C LYS A 106 11.78 -4.56 0.60
N TYR A 107 10.98 -3.56 0.95
CA TYR A 107 9.65 -3.80 1.54
C TYR A 107 8.64 -4.32 0.50
N CYS A 108 8.77 -3.89 -0.75
CA CYS A 108 7.94 -4.36 -1.87
C CYS A 108 8.32 -5.76 -2.38
N SER A 109 9.39 -6.37 -1.89
CA SER A 109 9.86 -7.70 -2.33
C SER A 109 10.34 -8.53 -1.15
N ARG A 110 9.84 -9.75 -0.98
CA ARG A 110 10.23 -10.62 0.13
C ARG A 110 10.64 -12.00 -0.35
N SER A 111 11.80 -12.46 0.12
CA SER A 111 12.23 -13.84 -0.13
C SER A 111 11.49 -14.79 0.79
N LEU A 112 10.78 -15.75 0.20
CA LEU A 112 10.08 -16.82 0.91
C LEU A 112 11.00 -18.03 0.98
N LYS A 113 11.25 -18.53 2.21
CA LYS A 113 12.25 -19.58 2.54
C LYS A 113 12.20 -20.84 1.68
N SER A 114 11.10 -21.12 0.97
CA SER A 114 10.92 -22.33 0.16
C SER A 114 10.20 -22.12 -1.20
N LYS A 115 9.81 -20.89 -1.56
CA LYS A 115 8.85 -20.64 -2.66
C LYS A 115 9.25 -19.58 -3.68
N GLY A 116 10.42 -18.95 -3.54
CA GLY A 116 10.88 -17.87 -4.42
C GLY A 116 10.69 -16.49 -3.78
N ASN A 117 10.55 -15.45 -4.62
CA ASN A 117 10.37 -14.08 -4.15
C ASN A 117 8.91 -13.64 -4.36
N ALA A 118 8.26 -13.16 -3.31
CA ALA A 118 6.98 -12.46 -3.44
C ALA A 118 7.24 -10.97 -3.69
N GLU A 119 6.54 -10.37 -4.65
CA GLU A 119 6.71 -8.96 -4.99
C GLU A 119 5.35 -8.24 -5.13
N LEU A 120 5.36 -6.95 -4.80
CA LEU A 120 4.20 -6.09 -4.89
C LEU A 120 3.83 -5.89 -6.36
N ILE A 121 2.60 -6.23 -6.72
CA ILE A 121 2.08 -6.08 -8.08
C ILE A 121 1.27 -4.79 -8.15
N VAL A 122 1.78 -3.84 -8.93
CA VAL A 122 1.08 -2.59 -9.24
C VAL A 122 1.12 -2.34 -10.74
N ASN A 123 -0.04 -2.34 -11.38
CA ASN A 123 -0.21 -2.06 -12.80
C ASN A 123 -1.62 -1.50 -13.07
N LYS A 124 -1.98 -1.30 -14.35
CA LYS A 124 -3.30 -0.76 -14.75
C LYS A 124 -4.49 -1.65 -14.37
N VAL A 125 -4.27 -2.94 -14.08
CA VAL A 125 -5.30 -3.93 -13.73
C VAL A 125 -5.34 -4.18 -12.22
N LYS A 126 -4.17 -4.14 -11.57
CA LYS A 126 -3.98 -4.36 -10.13
C LYS A 126 -3.41 -3.09 -9.52
N ASP A 127 -4.27 -2.24 -9.01
CA ASP A 127 -3.88 -0.99 -8.40
C ASP A 127 -3.41 -1.17 -6.94
N PHE A 128 -2.68 -0.17 -6.46
CA PHE A 128 -2.39 0.03 -5.05
C PHE A 128 -3.24 1.20 -4.56
N ALA A 129 -4.07 1.03 -3.52
CA ALA A 129 -5.02 2.05 -3.12
C ALA A 129 -4.99 2.37 -1.62
N PHE A 130 -5.00 3.66 -1.29
CA PHE A 130 -5.37 4.17 0.02
C PHE A 130 -6.85 4.57 0.00
N ILE A 131 -7.60 4.07 0.97
CA ILE A 131 -9.05 4.31 1.07
C ILE A 131 -9.35 4.80 2.49
N TYR A 132 -9.91 5.99 2.60
CA TYR A 132 -10.39 6.53 3.86
C TYR A 132 -11.93 6.55 3.90
N LYS A 133 -12.53 5.73 4.78
CA LYS A 133 -13.99 5.64 4.96
C LYS A 133 -14.46 6.64 6.03
N TYR A 134 -15.01 7.77 5.61
CA TYR A 134 -15.39 8.88 6.51
C TYR A 134 -16.26 8.46 7.69
N LYS A 135 -17.33 7.70 7.44
CA LYS A 135 -18.28 7.31 8.50
C LYS A 135 -17.70 6.35 9.53
N LYS A 136 -16.68 5.59 9.15
CA LYS A 136 -16.06 4.59 10.02
C LYS A 136 -14.76 5.10 10.66
N GLY A 137 -14.26 6.26 10.24
CA GLY A 137 -12.93 6.72 10.67
C GLY A 137 -11.80 5.76 10.29
N GLN A 138 -12.01 4.93 9.27
CA GLN A 138 -11.11 3.83 8.92
C GLN A 138 -10.21 4.24 7.76
N PHE A 139 -8.91 4.00 7.91
CA PHE A 139 -7.93 4.09 6.84
C PHE A 139 -7.52 2.70 6.40
N ILE A 140 -7.62 2.44 5.10
CA ILE A 140 -7.40 1.13 4.49
C ILE A 140 -6.34 1.26 3.42
N ILE A 141 -5.43 0.29 3.40
CA ILE A 141 -4.46 0.13 2.32
C ILE A 141 -4.77 -1.19 1.62
N SER A 142 -4.96 -1.12 0.31
CA SER A 142 -5.28 -2.25 -0.55
C SER A 142 -4.20 -2.44 -1.60
N PHE A 143 -3.73 -3.68 -1.73
CA PHE A 143 -2.66 -4.03 -2.66
C PHE A 143 -2.69 -5.51 -3.04
N ASN A 144 -1.85 -5.88 -4.02
CA ASN A 144 -1.73 -7.24 -4.52
C ASN A 144 -0.26 -7.69 -4.46
N PHE A 145 -0.02 -8.93 -4.06
CA PHE A 145 1.30 -9.58 -4.11
C PHE A 145 1.28 -10.77 -5.07
N GLY A 146 2.45 -11.08 -5.63
CA GLY A 146 2.64 -12.27 -6.45
C GLY A 146 3.96 -12.97 -6.22
N ILE A 147 3.95 -14.30 -6.26
CA ILE A 147 5.16 -15.12 -6.16
C ILE A 147 5.79 -15.22 -7.53
N TRP A 148 7.03 -14.80 -7.68
CA TRP A 148 7.81 -15.00 -8.89
C TRP A 148 8.53 -16.35 -8.79
N ASN A 149 8.40 -17.15 -9.84
CA ASN A 149 9.15 -18.39 -9.93
C ASN A 149 10.66 -18.08 -10.10
N PRO A 150 11.56 -19.06 -9.85
CA PRO A 150 12.99 -18.88 -10.03
C PRO A 150 13.43 -18.47 -11.45
N ASN A 151 12.55 -18.63 -12.44
CA ASN A 151 12.80 -18.25 -13.83
C ASN A 151 12.37 -16.81 -14.15
N GLY A 152 11.91 -16.04 -13.14
CA GLY A 152 11.53 -14.64 -13.31
C GLY A 152 10.15 -14.43 -13.93
N PHE A 153 9.22 -15.37 -13.75
CA PHE A 153 7.83 -15.20 -14.17
C PHE A 153 6.88 -15.19 -12.97
N PRO A 154 5.87 -14.31 -12.94
CA PRO A 154 4.85 -14.35 -11.90
C PRO A 154 4.08 -15.68 -11.97
N GLN A 155 4.01 -16.40 -10.84
CA GLN A 155 3.14 -17.56 -10.66
C GLN A 155 1.72 -17.06 -10.42
N HIS A 156 1.05 -16.67 -11.50
CA HIS A 156 -0.39 -16.49 -11.52
C HIS A 156 -0.94 -17.17 -12.77
N THR A 157 -1.74 -18.22 -12.56
CA THR A 157 -2.84 -18.60 -13.46
C THR A 157 -4.05 -17.71 -13.21
#